data_AF-A0A9Q8PB36-F1
#
_entry.id   AF-A0A9Q8PB36-F1
#
_cell.length_a   1.000
_cell.length_b   1.000
_cell.length_c   1.000
_cell.angle_alpha   90.00
_cell.angle_beta   90.00
_cell.angle_gamma   90.00
#
_symmetry.space_group_name_H-M   'P 1'
#
loop_
_entity.id
_entity.type
_entity.pdbx_description
1 polymer ?
#
loop_
_entity_poly.entity_id
_entity_poly.type
_entity_poly.pdbx_seq_one_letter_code
_entity_poly.pdbx_strand_id
1 'polypeptide(L)'
;MLLSPLPTLVLSLLLATNTLANLHSYGVCVKDRVQQPIGGTAGSVSYTWSDDYTILAAETECACNYYKARNTGSEQWDTCPDCTYNGLECQSDGWHIGGNEVSERF
;
A
#
# COMPACT_ATOMS: atom_id res chain seq x y z
N MET A 1 -15.17 -7.43 57.11
CA MET A 1 -15.43 -7.83 55.72
C MET A 1 -15.18 -6.60 54.85
N LEU A 2 -14.00 -6.49 54.24
CA LEU A 2 -13.66 -5.43 53.28
C LEU A 2 -14.00 -5.98 51.89
N LEU A 3 -15.06 -5.46 51.27
CA LEU A 3 -15.38 -5.73 49.86
C LEU A 3 -14.59 -4.74 49.00
N SER A 4 -13.50 -5.21 48.40
CA SER A 4 -12.68 -4.46 47.45
C SER A 4 -13.47 -4.19 46.15
N PRO A 5 -13.51 -2.97 45.60
CA PRO A 5 -14.13 -2.71 44.30
C PRO A 5 -13.16 -3.10 43.18
N LEU A 6 -12.80 -4.39 43.11
CA LEU A 6 -11.91 -4.91 42.08
C LEU A 6 -12.57 -5.30 40.74
N PRO A 7 -13.91 -5.39 40.54
CA PRO A 7 -14.40 -5.92 39.27
C PRO A 7 -14.61 -4.85 38.17
N THR A 8 -14.57 -3.55 38.47
CA THR A 8 -14.95 -2.51 37.48
C THR A 8 -13.81 -2.01 36.59
N LEU A 9 -12.55 -2.28 36.91
CA LEU A 9 -11.40 -1.77 36.15
C LEU A 9 -10.89 -2.70 35.03
N VAL A 10 -11.45 -3.91 34.89
CA VAL A 10 -10.92 -4.94 33.99
C VAL A 10 -11.61 -4.95 32.61
N LEU A 11 -12.70 -4.18 32.41
CA LEU A 11 -13.51 -4.27 31.19
C LEU A 11 -13.11 -3.28 30.06
N SER A 12 -12.12 -2.41 30.27
CA SER A 12 -11.75 -1.39 29.28
C SER A 12 -10.75 -1.87 28.21
N LEU A 13 -10.36 -3.14 28.22
CA LEU A 13 -9.28 -3.63 27.38
C LEU A 13 -9.83 -4.22 26.07
N LEU A 14 -9.32 -3.70 24.94
CA LEU A 14 -9.39 -4.22 23.57
C LEU A 14 -10.45 -3.60 22.65
N LEU A 15 -10.42 -2.27 22.48
CA LEU A 15 -10.76 -1.69 21.18
C LEU A 15 -9.50 -1.74 20.30
N ALA A 16 -9.21 -2.88 19.71
CA ALA A 16 -8.23 -2.96 18.63
C ALA A 16 -8.85 -2.32 17.38
N THR A 17 -8.47 -1.08 17.09
CA THR A 17 -8.80 -0.43 15.82
C THR A 17 -7.95 -1.08 14.73
N ASN A 18 -8.52 -2.03 13.99
CA ASN A 18 -7.86 -2.61 12.83
C ASN A 18 -8.04 -1.66 11.66
N THR A 19 -6.95 -1.08 11.17
CA THR A 19 -6.93 -0.36 9.89
C THR A 19 -6.76 -1.41 8.78
N LEU A 20 -7.70 -1.47 7.84
CA LEU A 20 -7.55 -2.29 6.64
C LEU A 20 -6.66 -1.52 5.66
N ALA A 21 -5.36 -1.79 5.68
CA ALA A 21 -4.45 -1.26 4.67
C ALA A 21 -4.57 -2.07 3.38
N ASN A 22 -4.62 -1.37 2.25
CA ASN A 22 -4.45 -1.99 0.94
C ASN A 22 -2.95 -2.16 0.70
N LEU A 23 -2.40 -3.31 1.08
CA LEU A 23 -0.99 -3.62 0.91
C LEU A 23 -0.70 -4.12 -0.51
N HIS A 24 0.54 -3.99 -0.94
CA HIS A 24 1.02 -4.46 -2.25
C HIS A 24 2.37 -5.14 -2.11
N SER A 25 2.62 -6.13 -2.97
CA SER A 25 3.94 -6.76 -3.10
C SER A 25 4.81 -6.12 -4.17
N TYR A 26 4.25 -5.24 -5.01
CA TYR A 26 4.94 -4.58 -6.11
C TYR A 26 4.55 -3.11 -6.22
N GLY A 27 5.51 -2.26 -6.59
CA GLY A 27 5.31 -0.85 -6.90
C GLY A 27 6.19 -0.40 -8.06
N VAL A 28 5.63 0.40 -8.97
CA VAL A 28 6.33 0.97 -10.14
C VAL A 28 5.99 2.44 -10.29
N CYS A 29 7.00 3.26 -10.55
CA CYS A 29 6.81 4.64 -10.99
C CYS A 29 6.28 4.65 -12.43
N VAL A 30 5.16 5.32 -12.66
CA VAL A 30 4.58 5.43 -14.00
C VAL A 30 4.32 6.88 -14.41
N LYS A 31 4.35 7.13 -15.72
CA LYS A 31 3.89 8.41 -16.30
C LYS A 31 2.93 8.18 -17.45
N ASP A 32 2.34 9.28 -17.91
CA ASP A 32 1.45 9.31 -19.07
C ASP A 32 0.29 8.33 -18.92
N ARG A 33 -0.25 8.18 -17.70
CA ARG A 33 -1.40 7.32 -17.42
C ARG A 33 -2.60 7.80 -18.22
N VAL A 34 -2.97 7.06 -19.24
CA VAL A 34 -4.18 7.29 -20.01
C VAL A 34 -5.17 6.18 -19.69
N GLN A 35 -6.22 6.51 -18.93
CA GLN A 35 -7.39 5.64 -18.84
C GLN A 35 -8.14 5.74 -20.16
N GLN A 36 -8.04 4.69 -20.98
CA GLN A 36 -8.83 4.57 -22.19
C GLN A 36 -9.84 3.44 -22.04
N PRO A 37 -11.11 3.66 -22.39
CA PRO A 37 -12.06 2.56 -22.50
C PRO A 37 -11.65 1.67 -23.68
N ILE A 38 -11.20 0.44 -23.42
CA ILE A 38 -11.07 -0.61 -24.43
C ILE A 38 -12.44 -1.24 -24.64
N GLY A 39 -13.02 -0.96 -25.80
CA GLY A 39 -14.26 -1.56 -26.28
C GLY A 39 -15.52 -0.87 -25.76
N GLY A 40 -16.53 -0.84 -26.63
CA GLY A 40 -17.88 -0.36 -26.35
C GLY A 40 -18.20 1.02 -26.96
N THR A 41 -19.45 1.18 -27.39
CA THR A 41 -20.04 2.48 -27.73
C THR A 41 -20.24 3.29 -26.43
N ALA A 42 -20.10 4.61 -26.48
CA ALA A 42 -20.37 5.47 -25.33
C ALA A 42 -21.72 5.13 -24.67
N GLY A 43 -21.71 4.72 -23.40
CA GLY A 43 -22.87 4.32 -22.60
C GLY A 43 -23.03 2.80 -22.37
N SER A 44 -22.17 1.93 -22.90
CA SER A 44 -22.29 0.47 -22.70
C SER A 44 -21.60 -0.03 -21.43
N VAL A 45 -22.19 -1.01 -20.74
CA VAL A 45 -21.64 -1.66 -19.52
C VAL A 45 -20.33 -2.44 -19.74
N SER A 46 -19.82 -2.49 -20.97
CA SER A 46 -18.63 -3.25 -21.37
C SER A 46 -17.34 -2.43 -21.35
N TYR A 47 -17.28 -1.37 -20.55
CA TYR A 47 -16.04 -0.60 -20.36
C TYR A 47 -14.97 -1.48 -19.71
N THR A 48 -14.02 -1.97 -20.50
CA THR A 48 -12.76 -2.48 -19.94
C THR A 48 -11.81 -1.30 -19.93
N TRP A 49 -11.54 -0.74 -18.75
CA TRP A 49 -10.56 0.34 -18.62
C TRP A 49 -9.18 -0.26 -18.81
N SER A 50 -8.47 0.20 -19.85
CA SER A 50 -7.04 -0.08 -19.97
C SER A 50 -6.30 1.16 -19.57
N ASP A 51 -5.36 0.97 -18.67
CA ASP A 51 -4.36 1.97 -18.36
C ASP A 51 -3.23 1.77 -19.39
N ASP A 52 -3.04 2.75 -20.27
CA ASP A 52 -1.77 2.91 -20.98
C ASP A 52 -0.87 3.75 -20.07
N TYR A 53 0.35 3.30 -19.82
CA TYR A 53 1.32 4.01 -19.00
C TYR A 53 2.74 3.60 -19.37
N THR A 54 3.67 4.53 -19.19
CA THR A 54 5.10 4.25 -19.32
C THR A 54 5.71 4.01 -17.94
N ILE A 55 6.37 2.86 -17.77
CA ILE A 55 7.13 2.57 -16.54
C ILE A 55 8.45 3.34 -16.55
N LEU A 56 8.74 3.97 -15.42
CA LEU A 56 9.92 4.78 -15.16
C LEU A 56 10.88 4.01 -14.24
N ALA A 57 11.73 3.19 -14.84
CA ALA A 57 12.60 2.25 -14.11
C ALA A 57 13.59 2.94 -13.16
N ALA A 58 14.25 4.02 -13.59
CA ALA A 58 15.21 4.75 -12.77
C ALA A 58 14.54 5.45 -11.57
N GLU A 59 13.36 6.01 -11.79
CA GLU A 59 12.53 6.63 -10.75
C GLU A 59 12.01 5.57 -9.78
N THR A 60 11.62 4.40 -10.30
CA THR A 60 11.20 3.25 -9.49
C THR A 60 12.33 2.75 -8.59
N GLU A 61 13.55 2.67 -9.10
CA GLU A 61 14.74 2.31 -8.31
C GLU A 61 14.97 3.31 -7.17
N CYS A 62 14.92 4.61 -7.49
CA CYS A 62 15.08 5.68 -6.51
C CYS A 62 14.02 5.60 -5.41
N ALA A 63 12.75 5.48 -5.79
CA ALA A 63 11.62 5.34 -4.87
C ALA A 63 11.75 4.07 -4.02
N CYS A 64 12.12 2.94 -4.61
CA CYS A 64 12.31 1.68 -3.89
C CYS A 64 13.41 1.77 -2.83
N ASN A 65 14.55 2.39 -3.17
CA ASN A 65 15.64 2.60 -2.23
C ASN A 65 15.23 3.50 -1.06
N TYR A 66 14.45 4.54 -1.32
CA TYR A 66 13.89 5.40 -0.27
C TYR A 66 12.89 4.63 0.61
N TYR A 67 11.98 3.87 0.00
CA TYR A 67 10.95 3.11 0.72
C TYR A 67 11.54 1.97 1.55
N LYS A 68 12.60 1.31 1.07
CA LYS A 68 13.39 0.33 1.84
C LYS A 68 13.98 0.92 3.12
N ALA A 69 14.41 2.18 3.09
CA ALA A 69 14.97 2.87 4.25
C ALA A 69 13.90 3.48 5.19
N ARG A 70 12.61 3.25 4.90
CA ARG A 70 11.49 3.81 5.67
C ARG A 70 11.41 3.22 7.08
N ASN A 71 11.11 4.08 8.04
CA ASN A 71 10.79 3.74 9.41
C ASN A 71 9.96 4.87 10.05
N THR A 72 8.64 4.84 9.84
CA THR A 72 7.74 5.94 10.24
C THR A 72 6.79 5.61 11.39
N GLY A 73 6.82 4.38 11.90
CA GLY A 73 5.88 3.91 12.89
C GLY A 73 5.99 2.40 13.12
N SER A 74 4.89 1.79 13.56
CA SER A 74 4.83 0.38 13.96
C SER A 74 3.94 -0.48 13.07
N GLU A 75 3.28 0.12 12.07
CA GLU A 75 2.43 -0.61 11.13
C GLU A 75 3.26 -1.38 10.09
N GLN A 76 2.64 -2.35 9.43
CA GLN A 76 3.34 -3.19 8.45
C GLN A 76 3.98 -2.36 7.33
N TRP A 77 3.31 -1.31 6.85
CA TRP A 77 3.79 -0.42 5.78
C TRP A 77 4.67 0.75 6.27
N ASP A 78 4.91 0.86 7.58
CA ASP A 78 5.84 1.85 8.13
C ASP A 78 7.31 1.48 7.94
N THR A 79 7.58 0.23 7.55
CA THR A 79 8.92 -0.29 7.24
C THR A 79 8.83 -1.21 6.03
N CYS A 80 9.92 -1.33 5.27
CA CYS A 80 10.01 -2.33 4.21
C CYS A 80 11.37 -3.05 4.22
N PRO A 81 11.61 -3.94 5.20
CA PRO A 81 12.90 -4.60 5.38
C PRO A 81 13.28 -5.54 4.22
N ASP A 82 12.29 -6.01 3.47
CA ASP A 82 12.39 -6.93 2.34
C ASP A 82 12.30 -6.24 0.97
N CYS A 83 12.05 -4.93 0.91
CA CYS A 83 11.97 -4.19 -0.34
C CYS A 83 13.24 -4.33 -1.17
N THR A 84 13.09 -4.74 -2.43
CA THR A 84 14.19 -4.91 -3.37
C THR A 84 13.77 -4.49 -4.77
N TYR A 85 14.62 -3.68 -5.42
CA TYR A 85 14.43 -3.34 -6.82
C TYR A 85 14.96 -4.47 -7.72
N ASN A 86 14.14 -4.98 -8.63
CA ASN A 86 14.48 -6.13 -9.48
C ASN A 86 14.89 -5.74 -10.92
N GLY A 87 15.06 -4.45 -11.21
CA GLY A 87 15.38 -3.92 -12.54
C GLY A 87 14.18 -3.30 -13.26
N LEU A 88 12.96 -3.44 -12.72
CA LEU A 88 11.76 -2.78 -13.23
C LEU A 88 10.85 -2.27 -12.12
N GLU A 89 10.66 -3.06 -11.08
CA GLU A 89 9.70 -2.82 -10.00
C GLU A 89 10.36 -2.93 -8.62
N CYS A 90 9.73 -2.30 -7.63
CA CYS A 90 10.05 -2.52 -6.22
C CYS A 90 9.22 -3.68 -5.69
N GLN A 91 9.88 -4.76 -5.28
CA GLN A 91 9.22 -5.97 -4.77
C GLN A 91 9.33 -6.06 -3.24
N SER A 92 8.25 -6.48 -2.58
CA SER A 92 8.19 -6.89 -1.17
C SER A 92 7.36 -8.18 -1.04
N ASP A 93 8.00 -9.28 -0.68
CA ASP A 93 7.33 -10.57 -0.44
C ASP A 93 6.44 -10.53 0.81
N GLY A 94 6.79 -9.66 1.77
CA GLY A 94 6.07 -9.42 3.01
C GLY A 94 4.94 -8.40 2.91
N TRP A 95 4.58 -7.93 1.70
CA TRP A 95 3.48 -6.98 1.49
C TRP A 95 3.64 -5.69 2.29
N HIS A 96 4.84 -5.14 2.32
CA HIS A 96 5.16 -3.93 3.10
C HIS A 96 4.86 -2.63 2.35
N ILE A 97 4.38 -2.67 1.11
CA ILE A 97 4.10 -1.47 0.32
C ILE A 97 2.64 -1.04 0.53
N GLY A 98 2.40 0.07 1.23
CA GLY A 98 1.05 0.57 1.49
C GLY A 98 0.41 1.24 0.27
N GLY A 99 -0.91 1.11 0.15
CA GLY A 99 -1.66 1.48 -1.06
C GLY A 99 -1.80 2.98 -1.30
N ASN A 100 -1.82 3.79 -0.24
CA ASN A 100 -1.66 5.24 -0.40
C ASN A 100 -0.26 5.57 -0.93
N GLU A 101 0.77 4.82 -0.53
CA GLU A 101 2.12 5.03 -1.03
C GLU A 101 2.32 4.53 -2.47
N VAL A 102 1.64 3.47 -2.90
CA VAL A 102 1.60 3.08 -4.34
C VAL A 102 0.90 4.13 -5.20
N SER A 103 0.04 4.96 -4.62
CA SER A 103 -0.68 6.00 -5.36
C SER A 103 0.02 7.36 -5.31
N GLU A 104 0.90 7.57 -4.33
CA GLU A 104 1.55 8.87 -4.04
C GLU A 104 3.08 8.88 -4.25
N ARG A 105 3.73 7.71 -4.23
CA ARG A 105 5.21 7.55 -4.24
C ARG A 105 5.73 6.58 -5.30
N PHE A 106 4.84 5.79 -5.89
CA PHE A 106 5.03 5.00 -7.10
C PHE A 106 3.95 5.46 -8.09
#